data_AF-A0A355VA96-F1
#
_entry.id   AF-A0A355VA96-F1
#
_cell.length_a   1.000
_cell.length_b   1.000
_cell.length_c   1.000
_cell.angle_alpha   90.00
_cell.angle_beta   90.00
_cell.angle_gamma   90.00
#
_symmetry.space_group_name_H-M   'P 1'
#
loop_
_entity.id
_entity.type
_entity.pdbx_description
1 polymer ?
#
loop_
_entity_poly.entity_id
_entity_poly.type
_entity_poly.pdbx_seq_one_letter_code
_entity_poly.pdbx_strand_id
1 'polypeptide(L)'
;MLGANACHEVADPGVYLSLLAASAHKPELMAPVKETLAEYYQRLQNESSDPDMATILWLAAEGLIFHAILGLAPYSQSEKNRLFQKLMQISEEAL
;
A
#
# COMPACT_ATOMS: atom_id res chain seq x y z
N MET A 1 1.65 15.22 -9.32
CA MET A 1 2.87 14.37 -9.26
C MET A 1 3.24 14.13 -7.80
N LEU A 2 2.50 13.24 -7.14
CA LEU A 2 2.88 12.70 -5.83
C LEU A 2 4.11 11.82 -6.04
N GLY A 3 5.24 12.23 -5.47
CA GLY A 3 6.51 11.57 -5.65
C GLY A 3 6.44 10.09 -5.32
N ALA A 4 6.70 9.26 -6.33
CA ALA A 4 6.99 7.84 -6.24
C ALA A 4 8.31 7.54 -5.50
N ASN A 5 8.59 8.26 -4.40
CA ASN A 5 9.86 8.21 -3.67
C ASN A 5 9.81 7.38 -2.38
N ALA A 6 8.77 6.56 -2.16
CA ALA A 6 8.69 5.73 -0.95
C ALA A 6 8.50 4.22 -1.19
N CYS A 7 8.47 3.75 -2.44
CA CYS A 7 8.11 2.34 -2.72
C CYS A 7 9.28 1.39 -3.04
N HIS A 8 10.55 1.84 -2.96
CA HIS A 8 11.69 0.92 -3.16
C HIS A 8 12.42 0.54 -1.85
N GLU A 9 12.32 1.32 -0.77
CA GLU A 9 12.61 0.79 0.56
C GLU A 9 11.31 0.22 1.11
N VAL A 10 11.03 -1.05 0.76
CA VAL A 10 10.04 -1.82 1.51
C VAL A 10 10.49 -1.74 2.96
N ALA A 11 9.77 -0.99 3.80
CA ALA A 11 10.04 -0.94 5.23
C ALA A 11 10.25 -2.39 5.71
N ASP A 12 11.29 -2.61 6.51
CA ASP A 12 11.68 -3.94 6.99
C ASP A 12 10.42 -4.79 7.25
N PRO A 13 10.28 -5.99 6.63
CA PRO A 13 9.13 -6.85 6.86
C PRO A 13 8.77 -7.02 8.34
N GLY A 14 9.76 -6.94 9.24
CA GLY A 14 9.56 -6.90 10.69
C GLY A 14 8.65 -5.78 11.19
N VAL A 15 8.66 -4.60 10.56
CA VAL A 15 7.78 -3.47 10.91
C VAL A 15 6.33 -3.82 10.65
N TYR A 16 6.00 -4.33 9.47
CA TYR A 16 4.63 -4.72 9.12
C TYR A 16 4.13 -5.89 9.95
N LEU A 17 4.99 -6.89 10.21
CA LEU A 17 4.65 -7.99 11.10
C LEU A 17 4.43 -7.51 12.54
N SER A 18 5.19 -6.53 13.00
CA SER A 18 4.98 -5.92 14.32
C SER A 18 3.64 -5.18 14.40
N LEU A 19 3.23 -4.51 13.31
CA LEU A 19 1.93 -3.85 13.20
C LEU A 19 0.78 -4.87 13.25
N LEU A 20 0.92 -6.00 12.56
CA LEU A 20 -0.05 -7.10 12.61
C LEU A 20 -0.12 -7.76 14.00
N ALA A 21 1.02 -7.98 14.64
CA ALA A 21 1.05 -8.50 16.01
C ALA A 21 0.42 -7.51 17.00
N ALA A 22 0.71 -6.22 16.86
CA ALA A 22 0.11 -5.17 17.67
C ALA A 22 -1.40 -5.06 17.42
N SER A 23 -1.87 -5.15 16.17
CA SER A 23 -3.32 -5.12 15.88
C SER A 23 -4.07 -6.31 16.49
N ALA A 24 -3.44 -7.49 16.55
CA ALA A 24 -4.00 -8.69 17.16
C ALA A 24 -3.98 -8.68 18.70
N HIS A 25 -2.92 -8.13 19.31
CA HIS A 25 -2.69 -8.26 20.76
C HIS A 25 -2.90 -6.98 21.56
N LYS A 26 -2.75 -5.81 20.93
CA LYS A 26 -2.84 -4.46 21.54
C LYS A 26 -3.43 -3.46 20.53
N PRO A 27 -4.70 -3.62 20.11
CA PRO A 27 -5.31 -2.82 19.05
C PRO A 27 -5.32 -1.31 19.31
N GLU A 28 -5.19 -0.88 20.57
CA GLU A 28 -5.02 0.51 20.97
C GLU A 28 -3.74 1.16 20.40
N LEU A 29 -2.68 0.37 20.17
CA LEU A 29 -1.45 0.85 19.54
C LEU A 29 -1.63 1.23 18.07
N MET A 30 -2.76 0.87 17.46
CA MET A 30 -3.05 1.20 16.06
C MET A 30 -3.63 2.61 15.88
N ALA A 31 -3.96 3.33 16.96
CA ALA A 31 -4.54 4.67 16.85
C ALA A 31 -3.70 5.64 15.99
N PRO A 32 -2.37 5.78 16.20
CA PRO A 32 -1.55 6.68 15.37
C PRO A 32 -1.48 6.25 13.89
N VAL A 33 -1.51 4.94 13.64
CA VAL A 33 -1.46 4.38 12.29
C VAL A 33 -2.78 4.64 11.56
N LYS A 34 -3.91 4.51 12.25
CA LYS A 34 -5.24 4.84 11.71
C LYS A 34 -5.33 6.32 11.33
N GLU A 35 -4.82 7.21 12.19
CA GLU A 35 -4.78 8.66 11.92
C GLU A 35 -3.95 8.96 10.66
N THR A 36 -2.74 8.41 10.58
CA THR A 36 -1.84 8.58 9.42
C THR A 36 -2.49 8.05 8.13
N LEU A 37 -3.12 6.87 8.19
CA LEU A 37 -3.83 6.30 7.03
C LEU A 37 -5.04 7.13 6.63
N ALA A 38 -5.78 7.70 7.57
CA ALA A 38 -6.92 8.57 7.29
C ALA A 38 -6.49 9.86 6.58
N GLU A 39 -5.40 10.48 7.02
CA GLU A 39 -4.82 11.65 6.37
C GLU A 39 -4.35 11.34 4.94
N TYR A 40 -3.64 10.21 4.77
CA TYR A 40 -3.22 9.76 3.44
C TYR A 40 -4.42 9.50 2.52
N TYR A 41 -5.43 8.80 3.03
CA TYR A 41 -6.65 8.51 2.28
C TYR A 41 -7.39 9.79 1.89
N GLN A 42 -7.53 10.76 2.81
CA GLN A 42 -8.17 12.04 2.49
C GLN A 42 -7.41 12.81 1.41
N ARG A 43 -6.07 12.77 1.44
CA ARG A 43 -5.24 13.36 0.38
C ARG A 43 -5.43 12.64 -0.96
N LEU A 44 -5.41 11.31 -0.95
CA LEU A 44 -5.68 10.50 -2.13
C LEU A 44 -7.03 10.87 -2.76
N GLN A 45 -8.08 11.01 -1.94
CA GLN A 45 -9.42 11.39 -2.39
C GLN A 45 -9.48 12.81 -2.97
N ASN A 46 -8.76 13.77 -2.37
CA ASN A 46 -8.80 15.17 -2.79
C ASN A 46 -7.90 15.50 -4.00
N GLU A 47 -6.80 14.75 -4.17
CA GLU A 47 -5.79 15.01 -5.20
C GLU A 47 -6.01 14.20 -6.49
N SER A 48 -6.91 13.21 -6.48
CA SER A 48 -7.16 12.32 -7.62
C SER A 48 -8.34 12.80 -8.47
N SER A 49 -8.20 12.70 -9.79
CA SER A 49 -9.28 12.99 -10.74
C SER A 49 -10.36 11.90 -10.75
N ASP A 50 -9.99 10.64 -10.48
CA ASP A 50 -10.88 9.52 -10.19
C ASP A 50 -10.55 8.92 -8.80
N PRO A 51 -11.22 9.37 -7.72
CA PRO A 51 -10.94 8.91 -6.35
C PRO A 51 -11.19 7.42 -6.11
N ASP A 52 -12.16 6.83 -6.82
CA ASP A 52 -12.50 5.41 -6.69
C ASP A 52 -11.39 4.56 -7.32
N MET A 53 -10.95 4.91 -8.53
CA MET A 53 -9.83 4.25 -9.20
C MET A 53 -8.53 4.40 -8.40
N ALA A 54 -8.24 5.60 -7.88
CA ALA A 54 -7.08 5.84 -7.05
C ALA A 54 -7.07 4.94 -5.80
N THR A 55 -8.23 4.72 -5.19
CA THR A 55 -8.39 3.81 -4.04
C THR A 55 -8.16 2.36 -4.43
N ILE A 56 -8.69 1.90 -5.57
CA ILE A 56 -8.47 0.54 -6.08
C ILE A 56 -6.97 0.30 -6.32
N LEU A 57 -6.29 1.25 -6.96
CA LEU A 57 -4.86 1.14 -7.24
C LEU A 57 -4.02 1.09 -5.97
N TRP A 58 -4.35 1.93 -4.97
CA TRP A 58 -3.69 1.91 -3.67
C TRP A 58 -3.89 0.57 -2.96
N LEU A 59 -5.12 0.06 -2.87
CA LEU A 59 -5.42 -1.23 -2.25
C LEU A 59 -4.76 -2.40 -2.98
N ALA A 60 -4.68 -2.35 -4.30
CA ALA A 60 -3.99 -3.36 -5.09
C ALA A 60 -2.47 -3.37 -4.81
N ALA A 61 -1.85 -2.20 -4.71
CA ALA A 61 -0.45 -2.07 -4.35
C ALA A 61 -0.17 -2.62 -2.93
N GLU A 62 -1.02 -2.25 -1.96
CA GLU A 62 -0.97 -2.77 -0.58
C GLU A 62 -1.09 -4.30 -0.55
N GLY A 63 -2.03 -4.88 -1.31
CA GLY A 63 -2.22 -6.33 -1.39
C GLY A 63 -0.98 -7.07 -1.92
N LEU A 64 -0.30 -6.51 -2.92
CA LEU A 64 0.96 -7.08 -3.44
C LEU A 64 2.09 -7.06 -2.39
N ILE A 65 2.14 -6.01 -1.56
CA ILE A 65 3.08 -5.90 -0.44
C ILE A 65 2.73 -6.90 0.65
N PHE A 66 1.44 -6.99 1.00
CA PHE A 66 0.93 -7.86 2.06
C PHE A 66 1.19 -9.34 1.80
N HIS A 67 0.93 -9.81 0.57
CA HIS A 67 1.28 -11.17 0.17
C HIS A 67 2.77 -11.46 0.28
N ALA A 68 3.63 -10.48 -0.07
CA ALA A 68 5.07 -10.66 -0.01
C ALA A 68 5.57 -10.73 1.44
N ILE A 69 5.11 -9.85 2.33
CA ILE A 69 5.53 -9.81 3.74
C ILE A 69 5.08 -11.06 4.49
N LEU A 70 3.87 -11.55 4.22
CA LEU A 70 3.34 -12.75 4.86
C LEU A 70 3.87 -14.06 4.27
N GLY A 71 4.68 -14.00 3.19
CA GLY A 71 5.13 -15.20 2.48
C GLY A 71 3.98 -15.96 1.79
N LEU A 72 2.89 -15.26 1.47
CA LEU A 72 1.68 -15.83 0.83
C LEU A 72 1.67 -15.65 -0.69
N ALA A 73 2.65 -14.95 -1.27
CA ALA A 73 2.68 -14.65 -2.68
C ALA A 73 2.69 -15.95 -3.53
N PRO A 74 1.63 -16.22 -4.33
CA PRO A 74 1.59 -17.37 -5.24
C PRO A 74 2.35 -17.13 -6.54
N TYR A 75 3.02 -15.98 -6.66
CA TYR A 75 3.69 -15.50 -7.86
C TYR A 75 5.16 -15.18 -7.58
N SER A 76 5.95 -15.22 -8.64
CA SER A 76 7.37 -14.90 -8.58
C SER A 76 7.63 -13.41 -8.35
N GLN A 77 8.86 -13.07 -7.94
CA GLN A 77 9.27 -11.68 -7.79
C GLN A 77 9.20 -10.90 -9.11
N SER A 78 9.49 -11.54 -10.25
CA SER A 78 9.39 -10.90 -11.56
C SER A 78 7.93 -10.60 -11.93
N GLU A 79 7.00 -11.51 -11.62
CA GLU A 79 5.56 -11.29 -11.80
C GLU A 79 5.04 -10.18 -10.90
N LYS A 80 5.42 -10.15 -9.63
CA LYS A 80 5.11 -9.05 -8.70
C LYS A 80 5.57 -7.70 -9.28
N ASN A 81 6.80 -7.62 -9.78
CA ASN A 81 7.33 -6.40 -10.38
C ASN A 81 6.53 -5.97 -11.61
N ARG A 82 6.15 -6.90 -12.50
CA ARG A 82 5.29 -6.58 -13.65
C ARG A 82 3.91 -6.05 -13.22
N LEU A 83 3.30 -6.64 -12.18
CA LEU A 83 2.01 -6.18 -11.66
C LEU A 83 2.12 -4.77 -11.08
N PHE A 84 3.18 -4.47 -10.32
CA PHE A 84 3.46 -3.12 -9.85
C PHE A 84 3.61 -2.11 -11.00
N GLN A 85 4.37 -2.44 -12.03
CA GLN A 85 4.51 -1.59 -13.21
C GLN A 85 3.17 -1.37 -13.91
N LYS A 86 2.30 -2.40 -13.93
CA LYS A 86 0.95 -2.26 -14.50
C LYS A 86 0.07 -1.32 -13.68
N LEU A 87 0.13 -1.39 -12.35
CA LEU A 87 -0.58 -0.45 -11.47
C LEU A 87 -0.12 1.00 -11.69
N MET A 88 1.20 1.21 -11.82
CA MET A 88 1.78 2.52 -12.12
C MET A 88 1.27 3.07 -13.47
N GLN A 89 1.28 2.24 -14.51
CA GLN A 89 0.75 2.63 -15.82
C GLN A 89 -0.73 3.07 -15.73
N ILE A 90 -1.57 2.30 -15.03
CA ILE A 90 -2.99 2.65 -14.87
C ILE A 90 -3.15 3.95 -14.06
N SER A 91 -2.28 4.18 -13.06
CA SER A 91 -2.32 5.42 -12.28
C SER A 91 -2.00 6.67 -13.10
N GLU A 92 -1.12 6.58 -14.11
CA GLU A 92 -0.79 7.70 -15.00
C GLU A 92 -1.95 8.05 -15.95
N GLU A 93 -2.81 7.08 -16.24
CA GLU A 93 -4.01 7.27 -17.07
C GLU A 93 -5.22 7.78 -16.25
N ALA A 94 -5.23 7.55 -14.94
CA ALA A 94 -6.36 7.81 -14.05
C ALA A 94 -6.18 9.00 -13.07
N LEU A 95 -4.99 9.59 -13.00
CA LEU A 95 -4.67 10.76 -12.16
C LEU A 95 -4.40 11.99 -13.03
#